data_AF-A0A418IKY2-F1
#
_entry.id   AF-A0A418IKY2-F1
#
_cell.length_a   1.000
_cell.length_b   1.000
_cell.length_c   1.000
_cell.angle_alpha   90.00
_cell.angle_beta   90.00
_cell.angle_gamma   90.00
#
_symmetry.space_group_name_H-M   'P 1'
#
loop_
_entity.id
_entity.type
_entity.pdbx_description
1 polymer ?
#
loop_
_entity_poly.entity_id
_entity_poly.type
_entity_poly.pdbx_seq_one_letter_code
_entity_poly.pdbx_strand_id
1 'polypeptide(L)' 'MNLTLKILVGIIFVSIMSWNNTVQTHQNVNKKAYKERTSPMNGKQFRFMFFLNIIMVTLFYILLTYTYF' A
#
# COMPACT_ATOMS: atom_id res chain seq x y z
N MET A 1 16.05 8.71 -21.09
CA MET A 1 15.56 8.92 -19.70
C MET A 1 16.57 8.32 -18.74
N ASN A 2 17.18 9.13 -17.87
CA ASN A 2 18.20 8.70 -16.91
C ASN A 2 17.67 7.57 -16.03
N LEU A 3 18.49 6.57 -15.68
CA LEU A 3 18.12 5.39 -14.89
C LEU A 3 17.46 5.80 -13.56
N THR A 4 18.01 6.82 -12.91
CA THR A 4 17.45 7.43 -11.69
C THR A 4 16.03 7.95 -11.86
N LEU A 5 15.73 8.58 -13.00
CA LEU A 5 14.39 9.10 -13.29
C LEU A 5 13.38 7.98 -13.48
N LYS A 6 13.79 6.87 -14.12
CA LYS A 6 12.96 5.66 -14.26
C LYS A 6 12.62 5.05 -12.90
N ILE A 7 13.61 4.97 -12.00
CA ILE A 7 13.44 4.45 -10.64
C ILE A 7 12.46 5.34 -9.85
N LEU A 8 12.64 6.66 -9.90
CA LEU A 8 11.73 7.63 -9.27
C LEU A 8 10.28 7.48 -9.74
N VAL A 9 10.06 7.39 -11.06
CA VAL A 9 8.72 7.16 -11.61
C VAL A 9 8.14 5.83 -11.16
N GLY A 10 8.95 4.76 -11.12
CA GLY A 10 8.56 3.46 -10.60
C GLY A 10 8.12 3.51 -9.13
N ILE A 11 8.84 4.23 -8.28
CA ILE A 11 8.52 4.39 -6.86
C ILE A 11 7.19 5.12 -6.68
N ILE A 12 6.97 6.21 -7.42
CA ILE A 12 5.71 6.96 -7.37
C ILE A 12 4.54 6.07 -7.81
N PHE A 13 4.72 5.33 -8.90
CA PHE A 13 3.70 4.43 -9.43
C PHE A 13 3.33 3.32 -8.43
N VAL A 14 4.34 2.64 -7.87
CA VAL A 14 4.13 1.58 -6.86
C VAL A 14 3.44 2.15 -5.63
N SER A 15 3.83 3.34 -5.17
CA SER A 15 3.23 3.98 -3.99
C SER A 15 1.74 4.29 -4.20
N ILE A 16 1.38 4.88 -5.34
CA ILE A 16 -0.01 5.19 -5.69
C ILE A 16 -0.84 3.91 -5.82
N MET A 17 -0.31 2.88 -6.50
CA MET A 17 -1.02 1.63 -6.68
C MET A 17 -1.24 0.89 -5.36
N SER A 18 -0.21 0.89 -4.50
CA SER A 18 -0.26 0.31 -3.16
C SER A 18 -1.30 1.00 -2.26
N TRP A 19 -1.37 2.34 -2.33
CA TRP A 19 -2.39 3.13 -1.64
C TRP A 19 -3.80 2.76 -2.11
N ASN A 20 -4.03 2.77 -3.42
CA ASN A 20 -5.33 2.44 -4.01
C ASN A 20 -5.78 1.02 -3.64
N ASN A 21 -4.88 0.04 -3.70
CA ASN A 21 -5.18 -1.34 -3.30
C ASN A 21 -5.55 -1.43 -1.81
N THR A 22 -4.90 -0.65 -0.94
CA THR A 22 -5.20 -0.63 0.50
C THR A 22 -6.61 -0.09 0.77
N VAL A 23 -6.97 1.02 0.12
CA VAL A 23 -8.32 1.59 0.22
C VAL A 23 -9.37 0.64 -0.34
N GLN A 24 -9.11 0.03 -1.50
CA GLN A 24 -10.03 -0.92 -2.12
C GLN A 24 -10.21 -2.18 -1.27
N THR A 25 -9.13 -2.66 -0.65
CA THR A 25 -9.17 -3.80 0.27
C THR A 25 -10.03 -3.49 1.48
N HIS A 26 -9.89 -2.30 2.08
CA HIS A 26 -10.76 -1.85 3.18
C HIS A 26 -12.24 -1.84 2.76
N GLN A 27 -12.55 -1.32 1.58
CA GLN A 27 -13.92 -1.33 1.06
C GLN A 27 -14.45 -2.76 0.84
N ASN A 28 -13.63 -3.66 0.28
CA ASN A 28 -14.00 -5.05 0.03
C ASN A 28 -14.21 -5.84 1.33
N VAL A 29 -13.34 -5.64 2.32
CA VAL A 29 -13.47 -6.25 3.66
C VAL A 29 -14.76 -5.78 4.32
N ASN A 30 -15.08 -4.49 4.28
CA ASN A 30 -16.32 -3.98 4.86
C ASN A 30 -17.56 -4.45 4.11
N LYS A 31 -17.51 -4.52 2.77
CA LYS A 31 -18.59 -5.12 1.97
C LYS A 31 -18.82 -6.60 2.32
N LYS A 32 -17.73 -7.35 2.54
CA LYS A 32 -17.79 -8.75 2.95
C LYS A 32 -18.38 -8.89 4.37
N ALA A 33 -17.93 -8.06 5.31
CA ALA A 33 -18.45 -8.05 6.68
C ALA A 33 -19.96 -7.78 6.71
N TYR A 34 -20.44 -6.84 5.89
CA TYR A 34 -21.87 -6.58 5.74
C TYR A 34 -22.64 -7.80 5.24
N LYS A 35 -22.14 -8.49 4.20
CA LYS A 35 -22.76 -9.71 3.66
C LYS A 35 -22.79 -10.85 4.69
N GLU A 36 -21.74 -10.98 5.47
CA GLU A 36 -21.56 -12.05 6.47
C GLU A 36 -22.19 -11.69 7.83
N ARG A 37 -22.83 -10.52 7.96
CA ARG A 37 -23.38 -9.98 9.22
C ARG A 37 -22.34 -9.95 10.36
N THR A 38 -21.08 -9.71 10.02
CA THR A 38 -19.98 -9.54 10.97
C THR A 38 -19.64 -8.05 11.12
N SER A 39 -18.87 -7.72 12.17
CA SER A 39 -18.48 -6.34 12.42
C SER A 39 -17.51 -5.84 11.34
N PRO A 40 -17.76 -4.66 10.73
CA PRO A 40 -16.84 -4.08 9.76
C PRO A 40 -15.50 -3.71 10.39
N MET A 41 -14.50 -3.52 9.55
CA MET A 41 -13.17 -3.12 9.98
C MET A 41 -13.23 -1.72 10.61
N ASN A 42 -12.71 -1.60 11.83
CA ASN A 42 -12.73 -0.33 12.56
C ASN A 42 -11.59 0.60 12.07
N GLY A 43 -11.74 1.91 12.27
CA GLY A 43 -10.76 2.92 11.85
C GLY A 43 -9.35 2.70 12.43
N LYS A 44 -9.23 2.11 13.63
CA LYS A 44 -7.92 1.73 14.20
C LYS A 44 -7.23 0.62 13.40
N GLN A 45 -7.99 -0.39 12.96
CA GLN A 45 -7.48 -1.48 12.14
C GLN A 45 -7.08 -0.96 10.76
N PHE A 46 -7.87 -0.04 10.18
CA PHE A 46 -7.51 0.61 8.92
C PHE A 46 -6.22 1.41 9.02
N ARG A 47 -6.05 2.23 10.07
CA ARG A 47 -4.80 2.96 10.32
C ARG A 47 -3.61 2.03 10.50
N PHE A 48 -3.79 0.88 11.16
CA PHE A 48 -2.73 -0.13 11.30
C PHE A 48 -2.35 -0.77 9.96
N MET A 49 -3.33 -1.15 9.14
CA MET A 49 -3.09 -1.64 7.78
C MET A 49 -2.36 -0.59 6.93
N PHE A 50 -2.75 0.68 7.09
CA PHE A 50 -2.10 1.81 6.43
C PHE A 50 -0.63 1.96 6.82
N PHE A 51 -0.34 1.85 8.12
CA PHE A 51 1.01 1.91 8.64
C PHE A 51 1.88 0.76 8.13
N LEU A 52 1.34 -0.47 8.08
CA LEU A 52 2.03 -1.61 7.48
C LEU A 52 2.34 -1.38 6.00
N ASN A 53 1.40 -0.79 5.25
CA ASN A 53 1.62 -0.45 3.84
C ASN A 53 2.83 0.49 3.67
N ILE A 54 2.89 1.55 4.48
CA ILE A 54 3.99 2.53 4.46
C ILE A 54 5.33 1.85 4.77
N ILE A 55 5.37 0.97 5.79
CA ILE A 55 6.59 0.22 6.12
C ILE A 55 7.05 -0.64 4.94
N MET A 56 6.14 -1.39 4.33
CA MET A 56 6.49 -2.29 3.22
C MET A 56 6.98 -1.52 1.98
N VAL A 57 6.33 -0.40 1.63
CA VAL A 57 6.78 0.47 0.53
C VAL A 57 8.15 1.08 0.81
N THR A 58 8.40 1.47 2.07
CA THR A 58 9.71 2.02 2.49
C THR A 58 10.81 0.97 2.39
N LEU A 59 10.57 -0.25 2.89
CA LEU A 59 11.51 -1.36 2.77
C LEU A 59 11.80 -1.71 1.31
N PHE A 60 10.76 -1.71 0.46
CA PHE A 60 10.92 -1.92 -0.97
C PHE A 60 11.80 -0.84 -1.62
N TYR A 61 11.63 0.43 -1.23
CA TYR A 61 12.49 1.52 -1.69
C TYR A 61 13.95 1.36 -1.25
N ILE A 62 14.19 0.97 0.00
CA ILE A 62 15.55 0.71 0.52
C ILE A 62 16.20 -0.42 -0.28
N LEU A 63 15.47 -1.50 -0.55
CA LEU A 63 15.94 -2.63 -1.35
C LEU A 63 16.29 -2.20 -2.79
N LEU A 64 15.41 -1.43 -3.43
CA LEU A 64 15.65 -0.85 -4.76
C LEU A 64 16.88 0.06 -4.76
N THR A 65 17.04 0.91 -3.74
CA THR A 65 18.20 1.79 -3.65
C THR A 65 19.48 0.97 -3.53
N TYR A 66 19.53 -0.02 -2.63
CA TYR A 66 20.70 -0.88 -2.45
C TYR A 66 21.04 -1.76 -3.66
N THR A 67 20.04 -2.10 -4.48
CA THR A 67 20.25 -2.97 -5.65
C THR A 67 20.72 -2.19 -6.88
N TYR A 68 20.36 -0.92 -7.00
CA TYR A 68 20.57 -0.12 -8.21
C TYR A 68 21.50 1.10 -8.03
N PHE A 69 21.94 1.40 -6.80
CA PHE A 69 22.97 2.38 -6.45
C PHE A 69 24.11 1.71 -5.70
#